data_AF-A0A3S3I8U2-F1
#
_entry.id   AF-A0A3S3I8U2-F1
#
_cell.length_a   1.000
_cell.length_b   1.000
_cell.length_c   1.000
_cell.angle_alpha   90.00
_cell.angle_beta   90.00
_cell.angle_gamma   90.00
#
_symmetry.space_group_name_H-M   'P 1'
#
loop_
_entity.id
_entity.type
_entity.pdbx_description
1 polymer ?
#
loop_
_entity_poly.entity_id
_entity_poly.type
_entity_poly.pdbx_seq_one_letter_code
_entity_poly.pdbx_strand_id
1 'polypeptide(L)'
;MPQKTLADTLTARETIYVNCGHPMCCKSTKLDIQALIDRLGRDHGSMHDDLVGLFVCSNCKAAGRDRRQVFFTCIPDYEGQQRARNRDWKPTFEGGVGVDCLVGRRPGGVGVRRLDTTELGEIRVIP
;
A
#
# COMPACT_ATOMS: atom_id res chain seq x y z
N MET A 1 -11.22 -13.95 15.96
CA MET A 1 -10.20 -12.88 15.82
C MET A 1 -10.95 -11.62 15.38
N PRO A 2 -10.76 -10.46 16.02
CA PRO A 2 -11.42 -9.23 15.57
C PRO A 2 -10.97 -8.94 14.13
N GLN A 3 -11.93 -8.77 13.22
CA GLN A 3 -11.64 -8.40 11.85
C GLN A 3 -11.17 -6.95 11.83
N LYS A 4 -10.03 -6.71 11.19
CA LYS A 4 -9.50 -5.36 11.00
C LYS A 4 -10.43 -4.59 10.06
N THR A 5 -10.79 -3.38 10.43
CA THR A 5 -11.65 -2.53 9.60
C THR A 5 -10.83 -1.63 8.68
N LEU A 6 -11.50 -1.05 7.67
CA LEU A 6 -10.91 0.00 6.85
C LEU A 6 -10.52 1.23 7.69
N ALA A 7 -11.30 1.55 8.73
CA ALA A 7 -10.97 2.58 9.71
C ALA A 7 -9.63 2.33 10.41
N ASP A 8 -9.42 1.09 10.83
CA ASP A 8 -8.18 0.69 11.53
C ASP A 8 -6.99 0.77 10.58
N THR A 9 -7.17 0.32 9.34
CA THR A 9 -6.15 0.38 8.28
C THR A 9 -5.73 1.83 8.00
N LEU A 10 -6.71 2.74 7.89
CA LEU A 10 -6.44 4.16 7.70
C LEU A 10 -5.72 4.77 8.92
N THR A 11 -6.18 4.44 10.13
CA THR A 11 -5.61 4.95 11.38
C THR A 11 -4.17 4.46 11.56
N ALA A 12 -3.90 3.20 11.19
CA ALA A 12 -2.58 2.60 11.18
C ALA A 12 -1.68 3.09 10.03
N ARG A 13 -2.21 3.94 9.14
CA ARG A 13 -1.51 4.48 7.95
C ARG A 13 -0.94 3.39 7.04
N GLU A 14 -1.61 2.25 7.00
CA GLU A 14 -1.17 1.13 6.18
C GLU A 14 -1.53 1.38 4.72
N THR A 15 -0.68 0.90 3.84
CA THR A 15 -0.95 0.94 2.40
C THR A 15 -1.33 -0.45 1.92
N ILE A 16 -2.47 -0.57 1.26
CA ILE A 16 -2.91 -1.81 0.62
C ILE A 16 -2.71 -1.70 -0.89
N TYR A 17 -2.11 -2.73 -1.48
CA TYR A 17 -2.00 -2.91 -2.93
C TYR A 17 -2.89 -4.06 -3.38
N VAL A 18 -3.58 -3.87 -4.50
CA VAL A 18 -4.29 -4.93 -5.23
C VAL A 18 -3.41 -5.37 -6.39
N ASN A 19 -3.08 -6.65 -6.41
CA ASN A 19 -2.29 -7.29 -7.45
C ASN A 19 -3.19 -8.21 -8.26
N CYS A 20 -3.13 -8.10 -9.58
CA CYS A 20 -3.79 -9.05 -10.45
C CYS A 20 -3.09 -10.42 -10.36
N GLY A 21 -3.83 -11.47 -10.00
CA GLY A 21 -3.30 -12.84 -9.94
C GLY A 21 -3.06 -13.52 -11.30
N HIS A 22 -3.25 -12.79 -12.41
CA HIS A 22 -2.98 -13.32 -13.73
C HIS A 22 -1.48 -13.21 -14.05
N PRO A 23 -0.76 -14.33 -14.32
CA PRO A 23 0.69 -14.35 -14.50
C PRO A 23 1.21 -13.44 -15.63
N MET A 24 0.39 -13.20 -16.65
CA MET A 24 0.75 -12.32 -17.78
C MET A 24 0.35 -10.85 -17.57
N CYS A 25 -0.44 -10.53 -16.53
CA CYS A 25 -0.90 -9.16 -16.32
C CYS A 25 0.03 -8.38 -15.40
N CYS A 26 0.51 -9.02 -14.31
CA CYS A 26 1.44 -8.45 -13.32
C CYS A 26 1.14 -7.02 -12.85
N LYS A 27 -0.12 -6.57 -12.97
CA LYS A 27 -0.52 -5.21 -12.61
C LYS A 27 -0.80 -5.16 -11.13
N SER A 28 -0.25 -4.12 -10.50
CA SER A 28 -0.53 -3.75 -9.12
C SER A 28 -1.11 -2.34 -9.08
N THR A 29 -1.99 -2.08 -8.13
CA THR A 29 -2.60 -0.76 -7.94
C THR A 29 -2.69 -0.49 -6.45
N LYS A 30 -2.23 0.69 -6.05
CA LYS A 30 -2.39 1.16 -4.67
C LYS A 30 -3.86 1.50 -4.45
N LEU A 31 -4.47 0.92 -3.42
CA LEU A 31 -5.81 1.31 -3.01
C LEU A 31 -5.76 2.64 -2.28
N ASP A 32 -6.68 3.52 -2.66
CA ASP A 32 -7.04 4.68 -1.86
C ASP A 32 -8.03 4.23 -0.79
N ILE A 33 -7.55 4.09 0.45
CA ILE A 33 -8.35 3.65 1.58
C ILE A 33 -9.45 4.64 1.91
N GLN A 34 -9.27 5.95 1.67
CA GLN A 34 -10.32 6.94 1.87
C GLN A 34 -11.45 6.75 0.87
N ALA A 35 -11.12 6.67 -0.42
CA ALA A 35 -12.12 6.41 -1.45
C ALA A 35 -12.84 5.06 -1.26
N LEU A 36 -12.15 4.07 -0.66
CA LEU A 36 -12.76 2.78 -0.33
C LEU A 36 -13.72 2.89 0.87
N ILE A 37 -13.37 3.64 1.91
CA ILE A 37 -14.25 3.95 3.05
C ILE A 37 -15.50 4.68 2.58
N ASP A 38 -15.36 5.67 1.69
CA ASP A 38 -16.50 6.43 1.18
C ASP A 38 -17.50 5.56 0.41
N ARG A 39 -17.04 4.43 -0.15
CA ARG A 39 -17.87 3.49 -0.93
C ARG A 39 -18.44 2.34 -0.10
N LEU A 40 -17.62 1.74 0.77
CA LEU A 40 -17.96 0.51 1.51
C LEU A 40 -18.35 0.77 2.97
N GLY A 41 -18.02 1.95 3.50
CA GLY A 41 -18.20 2.30 4.90
C GLY A 41 -16.94 2.10 5.74
N ARG A 42 -16.87 2.86 6.83
CA ARG A 42 -15.72 2.89 7.74
C ARG A 42 -15.50 1.56 8.47
N ASP A 43 -16.59 0.90 8.84
CA ASP A 43 -16.59 -0.33 9.64
C ASP A 43 -16.47 -1.60 8.77
N HIS A 44 -16.32 -1.45 7.45
CA HIS A 44 -16.14 -2.58 6.55
C HIS A 44 -14.82 -3.30 6.85
N GLY A 45 -14.82 -4.63 6.72
CA GLY A 45 -13.62 -5.44 6.86
C GLY A 45 -12.57 -5.10 5.81
N SER A 46 -11.30 -5.06 6.21
CA SER A 46 -10.16 -4.75 5.35
C SER A 46 -9.33 -5.99 4.99
N MET A 47 -9.84 -7.20 5.27
CA MET A 47 -9.11 -8.44 5.01
C MET A 47 -9.30 -8.91 3.56
N HIS A 48 -8.47 -9.85 3.13
CA HIS A 48 -8.51 -10.42 1.78
C HIS A 48 -9.92 -10.89 1.40
N ASP A 49 -10.56 -11.68 2.26
CA ASP A 49 -11.88 -12.28 2.01
C ASP A 49 -12.98 -11.22 1.85
N ASP A 50 -12.87 -10.10 2.56
CA ASP A 50 -13.85 -9.00 2.50
C ASP A 50 -13.73 -8.20 1.20
N LEU A 51 -12.54 -8.18 0.58
CA LEU A 51 -12.23 -7.33 -0.57
C LEU A 51 -12.15 -8.11 -1.89
N VAL A 52 -11.77 -9.39 -1.89
CA VAL A 52 -11.48 -10.16 -3.11
C VAL A 52 -12.67 -10.24 -4.08
N GLY A 53 -13.90 -10.21 -3.57
CA GLY A 53 -15.12 -10.22 -4.38
C GLY A 53 -15.45 -8.88 -5.04
N LEU A 54 -14.87 -7.77 -4.57
CA LEU A 54 -15.21 -6.41 -5.00
C LEU A 54 -14.30 -5.88 -6.12
N PHE A 55 -13.14 -6.52 -6.31
CA PHE A 55 -12.13 -6.06 -7.26
C PHE A 55 -11.95 -7.02 -8.42
N VAL A 56 -11.94 -6.46 -9.63
CA VAL A 56 -11.55 -7.19 -10.84
C VAL A 56 -10.54 -6.39 -11.64
N CYS A 57 -9.58 -7.08 -12.26
CA CYS A 57 -8.65 -6.43 -13.17
C CYS A 57 -9.37 -6.10 -14.50
N SER A 58 -9.52 -4.80 -14.78
CA SER A 58 -10.12 -4.29 -16.02
C SER A 58 -9.37 -4.77 -17.27
N ASN A 59 -8.04 -4.84 -17.23
CA ASN A 59 -7.23 -5.35 -18.34
C ASN A 59 -7.51 -6.84 -18.64
N CYS A 60 -7.62 -7.68 -17.61
CA CYS A 60 -7.97 -9.09 -17.81
C CYS A 60 -9.41 -9.24 -18.28
N LYS A 61 -10.32 -8.41 -17.76
CA LYS A 61 -11.72 -8.36 -18.21
C LYS A 61 -11.82 -7.98 -19.69
N ALA A 62 -11.11 -6.94 -20.13
CA ALA A 62 -11.09 -6.49 -21.51
C ALA A 62 -10.46 -7.53 -22.46
N ALA A 63 -9.45 -8.26 -21.98
CA ALA A 63 -8.79 -9.32 -22.74
C ALA A 63 -9.57 -10.66 -22.74
N GLY A 64 -10.77 -10.71 -22.15
CA GLY A 64 -11.57 -11.93 -22.07
C GLY A 64 -10.91 -13.08 -21.31
N ARG A 65 -9.93 -12.79 -20.44
CA ARG A 65 -9.20 -13.81 -19.68
C ARG A 65 -10.01 -14.27 -18.47
N ASP A 66 -9.74 -15.49 -18.03
CA ASP A 66 -10.32 -16.06 -16.82
C ASP A 66 -10.18 -15.10 -15.62
N ARG A 67 -11.26 -14.96 -14.86
CA ARG A 67 -11.33 -14.06 -13.70
C ARG A 67 -10.59 -14.70 -12.53
N ARG A 68 -9.27 -14.76 -12.62
CA ARG A 68 -8.43 -15.17 -11.49
C ARG A 68 -8.56 -14.19 -10.34
N GLN A 69 -8.49 -14.73 -9.13
CA GLN A 69 -8.56 -13.98 -7.88
C GLN A 69 -7.44 -12.92 -7.83
N VAL A 70 -7.78 -11.74 -7.33
CA VAL A 70 -6.82 -10.69 -7.03
C VAL A 70 -6.15 -10.97 -5.68
N PHE A 71 -4.90 -10.57 -5.53
CA PHE A 71 -4.16 -10.68 -4.27
C PHE A 71 -4.01 -9.31 -3.64
N PHE A 72 -4.03 -9.26 -2.32
CA PHE A 72 -3.81 -8.02 -1.57
C PHE A 72 -2.46 -8.10 -0.87
N THR A 73 -1.71 -7.00 -0.94
CA THR A 73 -0.47 -6.84 -0.18
C THR A 73 -0.64 -5.65 0.75
N CYS A 74 -0.67 -5.94 2.05
CA CYS A 74 -0.70 -4.91 3.09
C CYS A 74 0.73 -4.56 3.49
N ILE A 75 1.10 -3.29 3.34
CA ILE A 75 2.39 -2.75 3.72
C ILE A 75 2.18 -1.90 4.98
N PRO A 76 2.75 -2.29 6.13
CA PRO A 76 2.69 -1.50 7.37
C PRO A 76 3.31 -0.11 7.20
N ASP A 77 2.93 0.84 8.07
CA ASP A 77 3.61 2.15 8.19
C ASP A 77 5.01 1.99 8.81
N TYR A 78 5.93 1.44 8.01
CA TYR A 78 7.31 1.24 8.44
C TYR A 78 7.96 2.56 8.83
N GLU A 79 7.64 3.67 8.17
CA GLU A 79 8.22 4.98 8.51
C GLU A 79 7.81 5.42 9.92
N GLY A 80 6.51 5.37 10.23
CA GLY A 80 6.00 5.67 11.56
C GLY A 80 6.56 4.74 12.64
N GLN A 81 6.64 3.43 12.35
CA GLN A 81 7.24 2.45 13.25
C GLN A 81 8.73 2.71 13.52
N GLN A 82 9.49 3.01 12.47
CA GLN A 82 10.92 3.33 12.57
C GLN A 82 11.14 4.61 13.38
N ARG A 83 10.33 5.65 13.14
CA ARG A 83 10.38 6.90 13.91
C ARG A 83 10.07 6.67 15.39
N ALA A 84 9.05 5.87 15.70
CA ALA A 84 8.68 5.56 17.07
C ALA A 84 9.81 4.77 17.79
N ARG A 85 10.35 3.75 17.12
CA ARG A 85 11.44 2.92 17.66
C ARG A 85 12.72 3.71 17.90
N ASN A 86 13.08 4.58 16.96
CA ASN A 86 14.33 5.32 17.03
C ASN A 86 14.25 6.58 17.89
N ARG A 87 13.08 6.96 18.43
CA ARG A 87 12.91 8.17 19.24
C ARG A 87 13.84 8.22 20.44
N ASP A 88 13.99 7.08 21.11
CA ASP A 88 14.74 6.95 22.35
C ASP A 88 16.06 6.17 22.15
N TRP A 89 16.36 5.80 20.89
CA TRP A 89 17.56 5.06 20.53
C TRP A 89 18.77 5.98 20.50
N LYS A 90 19.78 5.67 21.32
CA LYS A 90 21.10 6.31 21.28
C LYS A 90 22.11 5.35 20.66
N PRO A 91 22.88 5.77 19.63
CA PRO A 91 23.95 4.94 19.11
C PRO A 91 25.03 4.78 20.18
N THR A 92 25.54 3.56 20.35
CA THR A 92 26.53 3.21 21.39
C THR A 92 27.98 3.47 20.95
N PHE A 93 28.20 4.01 19.75
CA PHE A 93 29.54 4.25 19.25
C PHE A 93 30.05 5.61 19.76
N GLU A 94 31.09 5.60 20.58
CA GLU A 94 31.82 6.82 20.97
C GLU A 94 32.93 7.08 19.95
N GLY A 95 32.81 8.15 19.16
CA GLY A 95 33.87 8.57 18.24
C GLY A 95 33.39 9.50 17.14
N GLY A 96 33.80 10.76 17.17
CA GLY A 96 33.29 11.82 16.31
C GLY A 96 33.42 11.58 14.80
N VAL A 97 32.30 11.74 14.11
CA VAL A 97 32.07 12.86 13.19
C VAL A 97 30.58 13.15 13.29
N GLY A 98 30.22 14.42 13.44
CA GLY A 98 28.83 14.84 13.34
C GLY A 98 28.26 14.35 12.01
N VAL A 99 27.50 13.25 12.05
CA VAL A 99 26.45 13.06 11.07
C VAL A 99 25.32 13.90 11.63
N ASP A 100 25.28 15.14 11.18
CA ASP A 100 24.04 15.86 11.14
C ASP A 100 23.09 14.89 10.45
N CYS A 101 22.19 14.28 11.21
CA CYS A 101 21.00 13.67 10.67
C CYS A 101 20.15 14.81 10.10
N LEU A 102 20.66 15.46 9.05
CA LEU A 102 19.88 16.21 8.09
C LEU A 102 18.83 15.21 7.64
N VAL A 103 17.65 15.39 8.20
CA VAL A 103 16.39 14.86 7.72
C VAL A 103 16.43 14.95 6.18
N GLY A 104 16.61 13.80 5.52
CA GLY A 104 16.08 13.56 4.19
C GLY A 104 16.75 14.19 2.96
N ARG A 105 18.09 14.23 2.82
CA ARG A 105 18.70 14.28 1.46
C ARG A 105 19.94 13.41 1.35
N ARG A 106 19.82 12.28 0.63
CA ARG A 106 20.98 11.62 0.01
C ARG A 106 21.30 12.33 -1.31
N PRO A 107 22.53 12.86 -1.51
CA PRO A 107 23.04 13.18 -2.83
C PRO A 107 23.60 11.87 -3.42
N GLY A 108 22.76 11.19 -4.21
CA GLY A 108 23.07 9.86 -4.72
C GLY A 108 21.82 9.27 -5.35
N GLY A 109 21.33 9.96 -6.39
CA GLY A 109 20.14 9.58 -7.12
C GLY A 109 20.36 8.29 -7.89
N VAL A 110 19.95 7.16 -7.31
CA VAL A 110 19.27 6.14 -8.11
C VAL A 110 17.84 6.65 -8.19
N GLY A 111 17.49 7.22 -9.34
CA GLY A 111 16.18 7.84 -9.57
C GLY A 111 15.07 6.81 -9.36
N VAL A 112 14.52 6.76 -8.15
CA VAL A 112 13.18 6.24 -7.94
C VAL A 112 12.29 7.30 -8.58
N ARG A 113 11.98 7.11 -9.87
CA ARG A 113 10.96 7.91 -10.51
C ARG A 113 9.75 7.82 -9.60
N ARG A 114 9.27 8.98 -9.16
CA ARG A 114 7.89 9.14 -8.72
C ARG A 114 7.09 8.44 -9.81
N LEU A 115 6.47 7.30 -9.50
CA LEU A 115 5.50 6.71 -10.41
C LEU A 115 4.38 7.73 -10.42
N ASP A 116 4.42 8.61 -11.42
CA ASP A 116 3.35 9.51 -11.77
C ASP A 116 2.05 8.69 -11.72
N THR A 117 1.15 9.10 -10.84
CA THR A 117 -0.16 8.50 -10.59
C THR A 117 -1.09 8.51 -11.82
N THR A 118 -0.56 8.86 -12.99
CA THR A 118 -1.27 9.16 -14.22
C THR A 118 -1.41 7.96 -15.16
N GLU A 119 -0.81 6.80 -14.85
CA GLU A 119 -0.94 5.58 -15.68
C GLU A 119 -1.57 4.39 -14.94
N LEU A 120 -2.36 4.66 -13.90
CA LEU A 120 -3.16 3.66 -13.21
C LEU A 120 -4.35 3.25 -14.10
N GLY A 121 -4.09 2.28 -14.99
CA GLY A 121 -5.12 1.55 -15.70
C GLY A 121 -6.22 1.10 -14.71
N GLU A 122 -7.42 1.61 -14.96
CA GLU A 122 -8.52 1.69 -14.03
C GLU A 122 -8.94 0.33 -13.47
N ILE A 123 -8.51 -0.03 -12.27
CA ILE A 123 -9.21 -1.05 -11.48
C ILE A 123 -10.44 -0.35 -10.89
N ARG A 124 -11.57 -0.47 -11.57
CA ARG A 124 -12.85 0.09 -11.13
C ARG A 124 -13.53 -0.87 -10.15
N VAL A 125 -14.05 -0.31 -9.06
CA VAL A 125 -15.01 -0.99 -8.17
C VAL A 125 -16.26 -1.28 -9.00
N ILE A 126 -16.68 -2.55 -9.07
CA ILE A 126 -17.93 -2.94 -9.73
C ILE A 126 -19.06 -2.82 -8.70
N PRO A 127 -20.25 -2.29 -9.08
CA PRO A 127 -21.43 -2.29 -8.21
C PRO A 127 -21.91 -3.70 -7.85
#